data_AF-A0A9P8JM81-F1
#
_entry.id   AF-A0A9P8JM81-F1
#
_cell.length_a   1.000
_cell.length_b   1.000
_cell.length_c   1.000
_cell.angle_alpha   90.00
_cell.angle_beta   90.00
_cell.angle_gamma   90.00
#
_symmetry.space_group_name_H-M   'P 1'
#
loop_
_entity.id
_entity.type
_entity.pdbx_description
1 polymer ?
#
loop_
_entity_poly.entity_id
_entity_poly.type
_entity_poly.pdbx_seq_one_letter_code
_entity_poly.pdbx_strand_id
1 'polypeptide(L)'
;MWTTRPNEEQVNAITTGLFSELSARLALLEKPGRETAEMLEAAEKSFAWIERCRYRSNECIVLDTIKLRSQECVDWTFTYCTGQAIAAATAIFAAFSFGHQGSRSHKSPHEYLALACNMARKAICRDGWVEQDGTLTEHGAYGKGNHEPWKNDDAVGFKSVLLRSLAKLLKVLRDTNQEPDLQRQLTEFIKKQFDSLQQRNTNGNNQYGPWWNGPMEIPTSHSQMAALDVMAAIHLVQQ
;
A
#
# COMPACT_ATOMS: atom_id res chain seq x y z
N MET A 1 12.31 14.30 21.49
CA MET A 1 10.93 13.83 21.71
C MET A 1 10.07 14.45 20.61
N TRP A 2 9.34 13.67 19.80
CA TRP A 2 8.65 14.20 18.61
C TRP A 2 7.39 15.02 18.96
N THR A 3 6.85 14.80 20.15
CA THR A 3 5.70 15.49 20.74
C THR A 3 5.69 15.29 22.25
N THR A 4 5.01 16.18 22.99
CA THR A 4 4.82 16.09 24.45
C THR A 4 3.38 15.80 24.84
N ARG A 5 2.50 15.56 23.86
CA ARG A 5 1.07 15.34 24.11
C ARG A 5 0.80 13.93 24.65
N PRO A 6 -0.21 13.77 25.53
CA PRO A 6 -0.65 12.45 25.98
C PRO A 6 -1.06 11.56 24.79
N ASN A 7 -0.82 10.25 24.91
CA ASN A 7 -1.18 9.21 23.94
C ASN A 7 -0.47 9.26 22.58
N GLU A 8 0.41 10.23 22.32
CA GLU A 8 1.26 10.25 21.13
C GLU A 8 2.57 9.47 21.36
N GLU A 9 2.42 8.20 21.77
CA GLU A 9 3.50 7.35 22.30
C GLU A 9 4.15 6.47 21.24
N GLN A 10 3.69 6.54 20.00
CA GLN A 10 4.11 5.65 18.92
C GLN A 10 4.24 6.43 17.61
N VAL A 11 5.19 6.03 16.77
CA VAL A 11 5.30 6.49 15.39
C VAL A 11 5.28 5.24 14.50
N ASN A 12 4.36 5.20 13.54
CA ASN A 12 4.14 4.02 12.71
C ASN A 12 4.23 4.33 11.21
N ALA A 13 4.50 3.28 10.43
CA ALA A 13 4.70 3.38 9.01
C ALA A 13 3.44 3.82 8.26
N ILE A 14 2.25 3.39 8.70
CA ILE A 14 1.01 3.73 8.02
C ILE A 14 0.72 5.24 8.04
N THR A 15 0.75 5.87 9.20
CA THR A 15 0.46 7.32 9.31
C THR A 15 1.52 8.15 8.60
N THR A 16 2.80 7.77 8.74
CA THR A 16 3.91 8.42 8.05
C THR A 16 3.79 8.30 6.53
N GLY A 17 3.42 7.11 6.03
CA GLY A 17 3.24 6.86 4.60
C GLY A 17 2.01 7.55 4.02
N LEU A 18 0.91 7.64 4.78
CA LEU A 18 -0.27 8.41 4.39
C LEU A 18 0.03 9.90 4.27
N PHE A 19 0.74 10.46 5.25
CA PHE A 19 1.17 11.86 5.21
C PHE A 19 2.10 12.11 4.02
N SER A 20 3.08 11.23 3.79
CA SER A 20 3.98 11.32 2.65
C SER A 20 3.25 11.28 1.30
N GLU A 21 2.33 10.32 1.10
CA GLU A 21 1.53 10.24 -0.12
C GLU A 21 0.66 11.49 -0.30
N LEU A 22 -0.02 11.95 0.76
CA LEU A 22 -0.88 13.12 0.71
C LEU A 22 -0.10 14.37 0.29
N SER A 23 1.03 14.64 0.95
CA SER A 23 1.86 15.81 0.65
C SER A 23 2.36 15.79 -0.80
N ALA A 24 2.82 14.65 -1.32
CA ALA A 24 3.24 14.53 -2.71
C ALA A 24 2.09 14.75 -3.70
N ARG A 25 0.89 14.23 -3.40
CA ARG A 25 -0.29 14.42 -4.24
C ARG A 25 -0.79 15.86 -4.24
N LEU A 26 -0.80 16.53 -3.09
CA LEU A 26 -1.17 17.95 -3.01
C LEU A 26 -0.20 18.81 -3.82
N ALA A 27 1.10 18.54 -3.71
CA ALA A 27 2.11 19.23 -4.51
C ALA A 27 1.90 19.10 -6.03
N LEU A 28 1.34 17.97 -6.50
CA LEU A 28 1.04 17.77 -7.92
C LEU A 28 -0.20 18.58 -8.39
N LEU A 29 -1.11 18.92 -7.49
CA LEU A 29 -2.34 19.66 -7.80
C LEU A 29 -2.18 21.18 -7.69
N GLU A 30 -1.22 21.65 -6.89
CA GLU A 30 -0.99 23.06 -6.64
C GLU A 30 -0.08 23.73 -7.68
N LYS A 31 -0.18 25.06 -7.77
CA LYS A 31 0.73 25.83 -8.64
C LYS A 31 2.16 25.78 -8.09
N PRO A 32 3.18 25.77 -8.96
CA PRO A 32 4.58 25.80 -8.50
C PRO A 32 4.85 27.06 -7.68
N GLY A 33 5.46 26.84 -6.52
CA GLY A 33 5.73 27.89 -5.56
C GLY A 33 6.32 27.31 -4.28
N ARG A 34 6.44 28.17 -3.27
CA ARG A 34 7.01 27.80 -1.97
C ARG A 34 6.22 26.68 -1.28
N GLU A 35 4.89 26.76 -1.29
CA GLU A 35 4.02 25.77 -0.64
C GLU A 35 4.20 24.37 -1.23
N THR A 36 4.22 24.27 -2.56
CA THR A 36 4.50 23.02 -3.29
C THR A 36 5.89 22.45 -2.95
N ALA A 37 6.91 23.31 -2.82
CA ALA A 37 8.24 22.88 -2.38
C ALA A 37 8.23 22.34 -0.94
N GLU A 38 7.55 23.01 -0.01
CA GLU A 38 7.41 22.57 1.39
C GLU A 38 6.63 21.24 1.48
N MET A 39 5.60 21.05 0.65
CA MET A 39 4.86 19.78 0.56
C MET A 39 5.74 18.63 0.04
N LEU A 40 6.53 18.87 -1.01
CA LEU A 40 7.47 17.85 -1.51
C LEU A 40 8.55 17.51 -0.49
N GLU A 41 9.10 18.52 0.18
CA GLU A 41 10.08 18.31 1.25
C GLU A 41 9.48 17.50 2.41
N ALA A 42 8.24 17.79 2.80
CA ALA A 42 7.52 17.01 3.80
C ALA A 42 7.30 15.56 3.35
N ALA A 43 6.93 15.35 2.08
CA ALA A 43 6.75 14.01 1.51
C ALA A 43 8.05 13.19 1.55
N GLU A 44 9.16 13.77 1.09
CA GLU A 44 10.47 13.13 1.05
C GLU A 44 11.01 12.84 2.46
N LYS A 45 10.92 13.80 3.39
CA LYS A 45 11.39 13.61 4.78
C LYS A 45 10.61 12.52 5.50
N SER A 46 9.30 12.47 5.29
CA SER A 46 8.44 11.45 5.88
C SER A 46 8.74 10.06 5.30
N PHE A 47 8.90 9.97 3.97
CA PHE A 47 9.29 8.70 3.34
C PHE A 47 10.69 8.26 3.77
N ALA A 48 11.64 9.18 3.86
CA ALA A 48 12.99 8.87 4.32
C ALA A 48 13.03 8.38 5.78
N TRP A 49 12.06 8.74 6.62
CA TRP A 49 11.90 8.11 7.93
C TRP A 49 11.52 6.63 7.81
N ILE A 50 10.57 6.28 6.92
CA ILE A 50 10.22 4.87 6.66
C ILE A 50 11.47 4.12 6.21
N GLU A 51 12.19 4.65 5.23
CA GLU A 51 13.39 4.01 4.69
C GLU A 51 14.47 3.77 5.75
N ARG A 52 14.69 4.73 6.66
CA ARG A 52 15.73 4.60 7.69
C ARG A 52 15.31 3.74 8.87
N CYS A 53 14.04 3.77 9.24
CA CYS A 53 13.60 3.28 10.55
C CYS A 53 12.75 2.02 10.47
N ARG A 54 12.00 1.83 9.38
CA ARG A 54 11.01 0.75 9.26
C ARG A 54 11.13 -0.06 7.97
N TYR A 55 12.03 0.28 7.05
CA TYR A 55 12.21 -0.47 5.82
C TYR A 55 13.29 -1.54 5.97
N ARG A 56 12.93 -2.77 5.64
CA ARG A 56 13.86 -3.90 5.63
C ARG A 56 14.28 -4.17 4.18
N SER A 57 15.43 -3.64 3.79
CA SER A 57 15.88 -3.56 2.39
C SER A 57 16.11 -4.91 1.72
N ASN A 58 16.61 -5.92 2.45
CA ASN A 58 16.82 -7.27 1.92
C ASN A 58 15.52 -8.01 1.59
N GLU A 59 14.42 -7.64 2.25
CA GLU A 59 13.09 -8.21 2.00
C GLU A 59 12.18 -7.29 1.16
N CYS A 60 12.57 -6.04 0.99
CA CYS A 60 11.77 -4.96 0.42
C CYS A 60 10.38 -4.81 1.06
N ILE A 61 10.32 -4.85 2.40
CA ILE A 61 9.08 -4.70 3.17
C ILE A 61 9.19 -3.57 4.19
N VAL A 62 8.04 -3.04 4.59
CA VAL A 62 7.91 -2.01 5.63
C VAL A 62 7.30 -2.61 6.88
N LEU A 63 7.95 -2.33 8.01
CA LEU A 63 7.62 -2.77 9.35
C LEU A 63 6.71 -1.77 10.06
N ASP A 64 5.95 -2.22 11.04
CA ASP A 64 4.82 -1.45 11.60
C ASP A 64 5.22 -0.19 12.40
N THR A 65 5.77 -0.34 13.61
CA THR A 65 5.75 0.74 14.61
C THR A 65 7.04 0.84 15.43
N ILE A 66 7.37 2.06 15.89
CA ILE A 66 8.29 2.31 17.01
C ILE A 66 7.47 2.86 18.19
N LYS A 67 7.52 2.16 19.34
CA LYS A 67 6.97 2.65 20.60
C LYS A 67 7.99 3.55 21.29
N LEU A 68 7.67 4.81 21.49
CA LEU A 68 8.61 5.84 21.93
C LEU A 68 9.04 5.70 23.38
N ARG A 69 8.13 5.24 24.27
CA ARG A 69 8.42 5.09 25.70
C ARG A 69 9.37 3.93 25.97
N SER A 70 9.10 2.77 25.37
CA SER A 70 9.94 1.57 25.53
C SER A 70 11.09 1.51 24.53
N GLN A 71 11.10 2.38 23.52
CA GLN A 71 12.00 2.32 22.35
C GLN A 71 11.89 1.00 21.57
N GLU A 72 10.79 0.26 21.77
CA GLU A 72 10.56 -1.02 21.11
C GLU A 72 10.24 -0.82 19.62
N CYS A 73 10.94 -1.55 18.78
CA CYS A 73 10.64 -1.69 17.36
C CYS A 73 9.72 -2.89 17.14
N VAL A 74 8.47 -2.64 16.75
CA VAL A 74 7.46 -3.68 16.47
C VAL A 74 7.53 -4.06 15.00
N ASP A 75 8.14 -5.21 14.74
CA ASP A 75 8.53 -5.65 13.40
C ASP A 75 7.43 -6.44 12.67
N TRP A 76 6.16 -6.16 12.98
CA TRP A 76 5.04 -6.71 12.23
C TRP A 76 5.08 -6.25 10.78
N THR A 77 4.76 -7.18 9.88
CA THR A 77 4.84 -7.00 8.42
C THR A 77 3.44 -7.09 7.82
N PHE A 78 2.59 -6.13 8.14
CA PHE A 78 1.26 -6.08 7.57
C PHE A 78 1.30 -5.55 6.13
N THR A 79 0.43 -6.07 5.25
CA THR A 79 0.46 -5.71 3.81
C THR A 79 0.28 -4.21 3.60
N TYR A 80 -0.59 -3.55 4.38
CA TYR A 80 -0.90 -2.13 4.22
C TYR A 80 0.28 -1.20 4.51
N CYS A 81 1.23 -1.56 5.40
CA CYS A 81 2.43 -0.74 5.65
C CYS A 81 3.29 -0.64 4.37
N THR A 82 3.51 -1.79 3.71
CA THR A 82 4.28 -1.83 2.46
C THR A 82 3.47 -1.27 1.30
N GLY A 83 2.16 -1.56 1.25
CA GLY A 83 1.24 -0.95 0.30
C GLY A 83 1.25 0.57 0.36
N GLN A 84 1.18 1.15 1.55
CA GLN A 84 1.20 2.61 1.71
C GLN A 84 2.55 3.20 1.30
N ALA A 85 3.66 2.53 1.61
CA ALA A 85 4.98 2.97 1.15
C ALA A 85 5.13 2.92 -0.37
N ILE A 86 4.58 1.89 -1.05
CA ILE A 86 4.50 1.85 -2.52
C ILE A 86 3.74 3.07 -3.04
N ALA A 87 2.58 3.40 -2.46
CA ALA A 87 1.79 4.54 -2.89
C ALA A 87 2.51 5.89 -2.66
N ALA A 88 3.17 6.06 -1.52
CA ALA A 88 3.96 7.25 -1.22
C ALA A 88 5.12 7.44 -2.21
N ALA A 89 5.95 6.40 -2.42
CA ALA A 89 7.04 6.44 -3.38
C ALA A 89 6.56 6.72 -4.81
N THR A 90 5.45 6.09 -5.21
CA THR A 90 4.81 6.32 -6.51
C THR A 90 4.34 7.77 -6.66
N ALA A 91 3.74 8.35 -5.61
CA ALA A 91 3.27 9.73 -5.61
C ALA A 91 4.43 10.74 -5.66
N ILE A 92 5.52 10.49 -4.92
CA ILE A 92 6.73 11.33 -4.97
C ILE A 92 7.34 11.31 -6.37
N PHE A 93 7.49 10.12 -6.97
CA PHE A 93 7.96 9.99 -8.35
C PHE A 93 7.08 10.79 -9.31
N ALA A 94 5.75 10.63 -9.23
CA ALA A 94 4.81 11.34 -10.09
C ALA A 94 4.90 12.86 -9.90
N ALA A 95 5.01 13.34 -8.66
CA ALA A 95 5.08 14.76 -8.36
C ALA A 95 6.35 15.41 -8.92
N PHE A 96 7.51 14.73 -8.86
CA PHE A 96 8.73 15.24 -9.48
C PHE A 96 8.79 15.06 -11.00
N SER A 97 8.16 14.02 -11.54
CA SER A 97 8.22 13.70 -12.97
C SER A 97 7.21 14.50 -13.81
N PHE A 98 6.05 14.80 -13.21
CA PHE A 98 4.95 15.48 -13.90
C PHE A 98 4.61 16.84 -13.31
N GLY A 99 5.07 17.13 -12.10
CA GLY A 99 4.87 18.44 -11.47
C GLY A 99 5.71 19.53 -12.14
N HIS A 100 5.39 20.77 -11.79
CA HIS A 100 6.05 21.94 -12.36
C HIS A 100 7.44 22.15 -11.73
N GLN A 101 8.46 22.26 -12.59
CA GLN A 101 9.88 22.28 -12.20
C GLN A 101 10.22 23.46 -11.27
N GLY A 102 10.90 23.17 -10.15
CA GLY A 102 11.37 24.19 -9.21
C GLY A 102 11.87 23.64 -7.87
N SER A 103 11.41 22.45 -7.46
CA SER A 103 11.85 21.81 -6.22
C SER A 103 13.07 20.90 -6.43
N ARG A 104 14.07 20.99 -5.56
CA ARG A 104 15.24 20.09 -5.55
C ARG A 104 14.90 18.88 -4.68
N SER A 105 14.90 17.70 -5.30
CA SER A 105 14.74 16.43 -4.57
C SER A 105 16.07 15.97 -3.96
N HIS A 106 16.00 15.26 -2.84
CA HIS A 106 17.15 14.61 -2.23
C HIS A 106 17.61 13.35 -2.98
N LYS A 107 16.70 12.73 -3.73
CA LYS A 107 16.94 11.54 -4.58
C LYS A 107 16.49 11.83 -6.00
N SER A 108 16.99 11.09 -6.97
CA SER A 108 16.38 11.14 -8.30
C SER A 108 14.94 10.58 -8.23
N PRO A 109 13.99 11.10 -9.01
CA PRO A 109 12.63 10.55 -9.07
C PRO A 109 12.64 9.05 -9.37
N HIS A 110 13.56 8.60 -10.22
CA HIS A 110 13.72 7.19 -10.58
C HIS A 110 14.10 6.28 -9.41
N GLU A 111 14.78 6.78 -8.37
CA GLU A 111 15.05 5.99 -7.17
C GLU A 111 13.76 5.69 -6.39
N TYR A 112 12.82 6.64 -6.33
CA TYR A 112 11.50 6.38 -5.73
C TYR A 112 10.69 5.36 -6.53
N LEU A 113 10.70 5.48 -7.86
CA LEU A 113 10.03 4.50 -8.72
C LEU A 113 10.65 3.10 -8.55
N ALA A 114 11.97 3.00 -8.51
CA ALA A 114 12.68 1.73 -8.31
C ALA A 114 12.33 1.10 -6.95
N LEU A 115 12.26 1.90 -5.87
CA LEU A 115 11.81 1.42 -4.56
C LEU A 115 10.37 0.89 -4.60
N ALA A 116 9.45 1.62 -5.22
CA ALA A 116 8.07 1.18 -5.40
C ALA A 116 8.00 -0.16 -6.17
N CYS A 117 8.76 -0.28 -7.26
CA CYS A 117 8.82 -1.50 -8.07
C CYS A 117 9.40 -2.68 -7.31
N ASN A 118 10.46 -2.48 -6.53
CA ASN A 118 11.09 -3.54 -5.74
C ASN A 118 10.17 -4.03 -4.61
N MET A 119 9.50 -3.12 -3.90
CA MET A 119 8.47 -3.49 -2.93
C MET A 119 7.31 -4.24 -3.59
N ALA A 120 6.83 -3.78 -4.74
CA ALA A 120 5.75 -4.43 -5.47
C ALA A 120 6.11 -5.86 -5.91
N ARG A 121 7.29 -6.06 -6.52
CA ARG A 121 7.79 -7.38 -6.93
C ARG A 121 7.84 -8.36 -5.77
N LYS A 122 8.33 -7.91 -4.60
CA LYS A 122 8.38 -8.76 -3.41
C LYS A 122 6.99 -9.01 -2.82
N ALA A 123 6.13 -8.00 -2.80
CA ALA A 123 4.79 -8.12 -2.20
C ALA A 123 3.90 -9.14 -2.93
N ILE A 124 3.92 -9.20 -4.26
CA ILE A 124 3.06 -10.09 -5.06
C ILE A 124 3.48 -11.57 -5.06
N CYS A 125 4.61 -11.91 -4.43
CA CYS A 125 5.08 -13.28 -4.31
C CYS A 125 5.57 -13.62 -2.89
N ARG A 126 5.24 -12.79 -1.90
CA ARG A 126 5.72 -12.98 -0.52
C ARG A 126 4.95 -14.09 0.19
N ASP A 127 5.70 -15.05 0.73
CA ASP A 127 5.18 -16.06 1.64
C ASP A 127 4.46 -15.41 2.84
N GLY A 128 3.25 -15.88 3.11
CA GLY A 128 2.39 -15.35 4.18
C GLY A 128 1.50 -14.18 3.77
N TRP A 129 1.76 -13.52 2.63
CA TRP A 129 0.85 -12.55 2.02
C TRP A 129 0.16 -13.08 0.77
N VAL A 130 0.82 -13.98 0.05
CA VAL A 130 0.25 -14.61 -1.15
C VAL A 130 0.19 -16.11 -0.90
N GLU A 131 -1.00 -16.68 -1.02
CA GLU A 131 -1.23 -18.10 -0.89
C GLU A 131 -0.68 -18.86 -2.11
N GLN A 132 -0.54 -20.19 -1.98
CA GLN A 132 0.03 -21.04 -3.03
C GLN A 132 -0.69 -20.91 -4.38
N ASP A 133 -1.96 -20.54 -4.35
CA ASP A 133 -2.78 -20.38 -5.55
C ASP A 133 -2.70 -18.97 -6.16
N GLY A 134 -1.92 -18.06 -5.57
CA GLY A 134 -1.72 -16.68 -6.00
C GLY A 134 -2.68 -15.67 -5.37
N THR A 135 -3.50 -16.06 -4.39
CA THR A 135 -4.47 -15.15 -3.75
C THR A 135 -3.84 -14.38 -2.60
N LEU A 136 -4.13 -13.09 -2.51
CA LEU A 136 -3.66 -12.20 -1.45
C LEU A 136 -4.42 -12.48 -0.14
N THR A 137 -3.68 -12.57 0.96
CA THR A 137 -4.15 -12.90 2.30
C THR A 137 -3.46 -12.02 3.34
N GLU A 138 -3.90 -12.10 4.59
CA GLU A 138 -3.33 -11.35 5.72
C GLU A 138 -3.28 -12.25 6.97
N HIS A 139 -2.78 -13.48 6.85
CA HIS A 139 -2.82 -14.47 7.95
C HIS A 139 -2.20 -13.97 9.27
N GLY A 140 -1.21 -13.07 9.20
CA GLY A 140 -0.57 -12.50 10.38
C GLY A 140 -1.45 -11.56 11.20
N ALA A 141 -2.48 -10.96 10.59
CA ALA A 141 -3.40 -10.03 11.27
C ALA A 141 -4.83 -10.57 11.34
N TYR A 142 -5.27 -11.25 10.28
CA TYR A 142 -6.61 -11.79 10.13
C TYR A 142 -6.50 -13.10 9.35
N GLY A 143 -6.63 -14.25 10.03
CA GLY A 143 -6.56 -15.57 9.42
C GLY A 143 -7.70 -16.50 9.84
N LYS A 144 -7.97 -17.53 9.05
CA LYS A 144 -8.94 -18.58 9.39
C LYS A 144 -8.64 -19.15 10.78
N GLY A 145 -9.66 -19.20 11.64
CA GLY A 145 -9.55 -19.71 13.02
C GLY A 145 -9.05 -18.70 14.06
N ASN A 146 -8.53 -17.54 13.66
CA ASN A 146 -8.02 -16.50 14.57
C ASN A 146 -8.89 -15.23 14.58
N HIS A 147 -10.19 -15.36 14.30
CA HIS A 147 -11.07 -14.21 14.17
C HIS A 147 -12.52 -14.55 14.51
N GLU A 148 -13.30 -13.52 14.79
CA GLU A 148 -14.75 -13.59 14.87
C GLU A 148 -15.34 -13.19 13.51
N PRO A 149 -16.00 -14.09 12.76
CA PRO A 149 -16.43 -13.82 11.40
C PRO A 149 -17.31 -12.56 11.28
N TRP A 150 -18.21 -12.35 12.24
CA TRP A 150 -19.18 -11.24 12.23
C TRP A 150 -18.59 -9.88 12.62
N LYS A 151 -17.35 -9.85 13.12
CA LYS A 151 -16.74 -8.63 13.64
C LYS A 151 -16.10 -7.83 12.52
N ASN A 152 -16.41 -6.53 12.47
CA ASN A 152 -15.63 -5.59 11.69
C ASN A 152 -14.25 -5.46 12.30
N ASP A 153 -13.22 -5.75 11.50
CA ASP A 153 -11.82 -5.72 11.92
C ASP A 153 -10.99 -5.04 10.82
N ASP A 154 -10.15 -4.07 11.20
CA ASP A 154 -9.34 -3.30 10.25
C ASP A 154 -8.43 -4.21 9.42
N ALA A 155 -7.98 -5.32 10.02
CA ALA A 155 -7.07 -6.27 9.41
C ALA A 155 -7.67 -6.96 8.17
N VAL A 156 -9.00 -7.00 8.03
CA VAL A 156 -9.67 -7.47 6.80
C VAL A 156 -9.28 -6.62 5.59
N GLY A 157 -9.13 -5.30 5.79
CA GLY A 157 -8.87 -4.32 4.74
C GLY A 157 -7.40 -4.10 4.42
N PHE A 158 -6.46 -4.61 5.23
CA PHE A 158 -5.03 -4.33 5.02
C PHE A 158 -4.55 -4.74 3.62
N LYS A 159 -4.92 -5.94 3.18
CA LYS A 159 -4.59 -6.46 1.85
C LYS A 159 -5.17 -5.62 0.70
N SER A 160 -6.32 -4.98 0.91
CA SER A 160 -6.93 -4.13 -0.12
C SER A 160 -6.16 -2.81 -0.28
N VAL A 161 -5.56 -2.28 0.79
CA VAL A 161 -4.64 -1.13 0.72
C VAL A 161 -3.44 -1.48 -0.16
N LEU A 162 -2.82 -2.65 0.02
CA LEU A 162 -1.74 -3.10 -0.86
C LEU A 162 -2.21 -3.19 -2.32
N LEU A 163 -3.33 -3.86 -2.59
CA LEU A 163 -3.84 -4.01 -3.96
C LEU A 163 -4.11 -2.64 -4.63
N ARG A 164 -4.72 -1.70 -3.90
CA ARG A 164 -4.97 -0.34 -4.38
C ARG A 164 -3.66 0.37 -4.74
N SER A 165 -2.63 0.22 -3.91
CA SER A 165 -1.31 0.79 -4.16
C SER A 165 -0.60 0.16 -5.35
N LEU A 166 -0.74 -1.15 -5.56
CA LEU A 166 -0.24 -1.83 -6.75
C LEU A 166 -0.94 -1.33 -8.02
N ALA A 167 -2.26 -1.08 -7.97
CA ALA A 167 -2.99 -0.49 -9.08
C ALA A 167 -2.53 0.96 -9.38
N LYS A 168 -2.30 1.79 -8.35
CA LYS A 168 -1.72 3.14 -8.50
C LYS A 168 -0.36 3.09 -9.19
N LEU A 169 0.52 2.17 -8.77
CA LEU A 169 1.83 1.95 -9.40
C LEU A 169 1.67 1.50 -10.85
N LEU A 170 0.83 0.49 -11.12
CA LEU A 170 0.57 -0.01 -12.47
C LEU A 170 0.15 1.12 -13.42
N LYS A 171 -0.74 2.01 -12.97
CA LYS A 171 -1.15 3.17 -13.75
C LYS A 171 0.04 4.05 -14.11
N VAL A 172 0.88 4.41 -13.14
CA VAL A 172 2.06 5.24 -13.35
C VAL A 172 3.07 4.57 -14.29
N LEU A 173 3.28 3.25 -14.15
CA LEU A 173 4.17 2.49 -15.02
C LEU A 173 3.69 2.48 -16.48
N ARG A 174 2.37 2.34 -16.70
CA ARG A 174 1.75 2.46 -18.04
C ARG A 174 1.88 3.86 -18.61
N ASP A 175 1.53 4.88 -17.82
CA ASP A 175 1.57 6.29 -18.24
C ASP A 175 3.01 6.74 -18.60
N THR A 176 4.04 6.11 -18.03
CA THR A 176 5.46 6.40 -18.28
C THR A 176 6.18 5.40 -19.17
N ASN A 177 5.50 4.35 -19.61
CA ASN A 177 6.06 3.23 -20.37
C ASN A 177 7.32 2.62 -19.71
N GLN A 178 7.27 2.40 -18.39
CA GLN A 178 8.38 1.84 -17.60
C GLN A 178 8.06 0.43 -17.11
N GLU A 179 9.07 -0.43 -16.97
CA GLU A 179 8.96 -1.74 -16.31
C GLU A 179 7.87 -2.67 -16.90
N PRO A 180 7.91 -2.97 -18.22
CA PRO A 180 6.85 -3.73 -18.89
C PRO A 180 6.59 -5.12 -18.28
N ASP A 181 7.64 -5.78 -17.79
CA ASP A 181 7.50 -7.08 -17.10
C ASP A 181 6.71 -6.96 -15.79
N LEU A 182 6.98 -5.91 -15.00
CA LEU A 182 6.22 -5.67 -13.77
C LEU A 182 4.78 -5.25 -14.09
N GLN A 183 4.55 -4.45 -15.14
CA GLN A 183 3.19 -4.12 -15.57
C GLN A 183 2.36 -5.36 -15.86
N ARG A 184 2.93 -6.34 -16.58
CA ARG A 184 2.30 -7.64 -16.85
C ARG A 184 2.02 -8.41 -15.56
N GLN A 185 3.02 -8.55 -14.67
CA GLN A 185 2.86 -9.26 -13.41
C GLN A 185 1.76 -8.64 -12.52
N LEU A 186 1.72 -7.31 -12.40
CA LEU A 186 0.68 -6.61 -11.63
C LEU A 186 -0.71 -6.78 -12.25
N THR A 187 -0.79 -6.73 -13.59
CA THR A 187 -2.02 -6.97 -14.34
C THR A 187 -2.57 -8.38 -14.06
N GLU A 188 -1.73 -9.41 -14.15
CA GLU A 188 -2.10 -10.80 -13.86
C GLU A 188 -2.48 -10.99 -12.40
N PHE A 189 -1.73 -10.38 -11.47
CA PHE A 189 -2.00 -10.45 -10.05
C PHE A 189 -3.37 -9.85 -9.68
N ILE A 190 -3.72 -8.68 -10.23
CA ILE A 190 -5.02 -8.03 -10.03
C ILE A 190 -6.16 -8.89 -10.59
N LYS A 191 -6.00 -9.46 -11.81
CA LYS A 191 -6.97 -10.39 -12.40
C LYS A 191 -7.21 -11.60 -11.49
N LYS A 192 -6.13 -12.20 -10.97
CA LYS A 192 -6.23 -13.33 -10.03
C LYS A 192 -7.05 -12.99 -8.78
N GLN A 193 -6.87 -11.79 -8.21
CA GLN A 193 -7.65 -11.37 -7.03
C GLN A 193 -9.13 -11.21 -7.38
N PHE A 194 -9.43 -10.58 -8.51
CA PHE A 194 -10.79 -10.42 -8.99
C PHE A 194 -11.47 -11.77 -9.25
N ASP A 195 -10.83 -12.66 -9.99
CA ASP A 195 -11.36 -14.00 -10.30
C ASP A 195 -11.64 -14.79 -9.01
N SER A 196 -10.74 -14.70 -8.04
CA SER A 196 -10.91 -15.33 -6.74
C SER A 196 -12.15 -14.81 -5.99
N LEU A 197 -12.39 -13.49 -6.02
CA LEU A 197 -13.58 -12.91 -5.42
C LEU A 197 -14.86 -13.42 -6.07
N GLN A 198 -14.90 -13.46 -7.40
CA GLN A 198 -16.06 -13.90 -8.16
C GLN A 198 -16.37 -15.38 -7.96
N GLN A 199 -15.33 -16.21 -7.83
CA GLN A 199 -15.50 -17.67 -7.79
C GLN A 199 -15.65 -18.23 -6.39
N ARG A 200 -15.04 -17.61 -5.37
CA ARG A 200 -14.83 -18.25 -4.06
C ARG A 200 -15.23 -17.41 -2.87
N ASN A 201 -15.15 -16.09 -2.97
CA ASN A 201 -15.41 -15.19 -1.86
C ASN A 201 -16.73 -14.40 -2.02
N THR A 202 -17.74 -15.02 -2.62
CA THR A 202 -19.07 -14.44 -2.72
C THR A 202 -20.15 -15.48 -2.49
N ASN A 203 -21.34 -15.02 -2.08
CA ASN A 203 -22.55 -15.82 -2.00
C ASN A 203 -23.48 -15.66 -3.21
N GLY A 204 -23.02 -14.98 -4.27
CA GLY A 204 -23.82 -14.73 -5.48
C GLY A 204 -24.81 -13.56 -5.36
N ASN A 205 -24.90 -12.90 -4.20
CA ASN A 205 -25.80 -11.76 -3.96
C ASN A 205 -25.03 -10.43 -3.83
N ASN A 206 -23.91 -10.28 -4.56
CA ASN A 206 -23.00 -9.13 -4.48
C ASN A 206 -22.45 -8.85 -3.07
N GLN A 207 -22.34 -9.89 -2.25
CA GLN A 207 -21.75 -9.82 -0.92
C GLN A 207 -20.45 -10.61 -0.91
N TYR A 208 -19.43 -10.05 -0.28
CA TYR A 208 -18.09 -10.63 -0.21
C TYR A 208 -17.62 -10.87 1.22
N GLY A 209 -16.90 -11.97 1.47
CA GLY A 209 -16.33 -12.29 2.79
C GLY A 209 -14.92 -11.71 2.98
N PRO A 210 -14.30 -11.91 4.15
CA PRO A 210 -12.94 -11.45 4.41
C PRO A 210 -11.86 -12.28 3.69
N TRP A 211 -12.18 -13.51 3.26
CA TRP A 211 -11.24 -14.49 2.69
C TRP A 211 -11.29 -14.54 1.19
N TRP A 212 -10.35 -13.87 0.53
CA TRP A 212 -10.34 -13.82 -0.92
C TRP A 212 -10.18 -15.19 -1.56
N ASN A 213 -9.41 -16.11 -0.94
CA ASN A 213 -9.26 -17.50 -1.40
C ASN A 213 -10.51 -18.37 -1.10
N GLY A 214 -11.46 -17.84 -0.35
CA GLY A 214 -12.70 -18.52 0.05
C GLY A 214 -12.51 -19.76 0.94
N PRO A 215 -13.58 -20.55 1.14
CA PRO A 215 -14.95 -20.17 0.79
C PRO A 215 -15.37 -18.89 1.53
N MET A 216 -16.32 -18.16 0.97
CA MET A 216 -16.91 -16.99 1.62
C MET A 216 -17.45 -17.38 2.99
N GLU A 217 -17.13 -16.57 3.99
CA GLU A 217 -17.77 -16.64 5.30
C GLU A 217 -18.92 -15.63 5.38
N ILE A 218 -18.87 -14.66 6.30
CA ILE A 218 -19.93 -13.66 6.48
C ILE A 218 -19.52 -12.31 5.87
N PRO A 219 -20.45 -11.57 5.26
CA PRO A 219 -20.14 -10.23 4.79
C PRO A 219 -20.13 -9.25 5.95
N THR A 220 -19.12 -8.39 5.97
CA THR A 220 -19.00 -7.25 6.89
C THR A 220 -18.79 -5.98 6.07
N SER A 221 -18.89 -4.80 6.70
CA SER A 221 -18.61 -3.55 5.97
C SER A 221 -17.15 -3.48 5.52
N HIS A 222 -16.21 -3.99 6.33
CA HIS A 222 -14.79 -4.03 5.95
C HIS A 222 -14.52 -5.01 4.81
N SER A 223 -15.19 -6.17 4.78
CA SER A 223 -15.02 -7.10 3.65
C SER A 223 -15.60 -6.54 2.35
N GLN A 224 -16.72 -5.80 2.41
CA GLN A 224 -17.26 -5.11 1.24
C GLN A 224 -16.31 -4.02 0.75
N MET A 225 -15.80 -3.19 1.64
CA MET A 225 -14.82 -2.15 1.29
C MET A 225 -13.55 -2.75 0.67
N ALA A 226 -13.04 -3.85 1.23
CA ALA A 226 -11.89 -4.54 0.68
C ALA A 226 -12.15 -5.09 -0.73
N ALA A 227 -13.34 -5.62 -0.99
CA ALA A 227 -13.74 -6.09 -2.32
C ALA A 227 -13.84 -4.93 -3.33
N LEU A 228 -14.33 -3.76 -2.92
CA LEU A 228 -14.46 -2.59 -3.81
C LEU A 228 -13.12 -2.13 -4.39
N ASP A 229 -12.02 -2.21 -3.61
CA ASP A 229 -10.68 -1.91 -4.13
C ASP A 229 -10.28 -2.85 -5.28
N VAL A 230 -10.67 -4.12 -5.21
CA VAL A 230 -10.42 -5.11 -6.27
C VAL A 230 -11.26 -4.79 -7.50
N MET A 231 -12.54 -4.44 -7.32
CA MET A 231 -13.42 -4.04 -8.42
C MET A 231 -12.95 -2.75 -9.10
N ALA A 232 -12.43 -1.79 -8.34
CA ALA A 232 -11.85 -0.58 -8.90
C ALA A 232 -10.55 -0.90 -9.67
N ALA A 233 -9.70 -1.77 -9.12
CA ALA A 233 -8.43 -2.14 -9.74
C ALA A 233 -8.60 -2.91 -11.07
N ILE A 234 -9.60 -3.80 -11.17
CA ILE A 234 -9.81 -4.57 -12.41
C ILE A 234 -10.20 -3.68 -13.60
N HIS A 235 -10.87 -2.55 -13.36
CA HIS A 235 -11.20 -1.58 -14.41
C HIS A 235 -9.96 -0.93 -15.03
N LEU A 236 -8.88 -0.74 -14.27
CA LEU A 236 -7.61 -0.27 -14.82
C LEU A 236 -7.00 -1.32 -15.77
N VAL A 237 -7.21 -2.60 -15.47
CA VAL A 237 -6.59 -3.72 -16.18
C VAL A 237 -7.34 -4.11 -17.47
N GLN A 238 -8.64 -3.83 -17.54
CA GLN A 238 -9.49 -4.14 -18.70
C GLN A 238 -9.47 -3.07 -19.80
N GLN A 239 -8.82 -1.92 -19.56
CA GLN A 239 -8.52 -0.90 -20.56
C GLN A 239 -7.28 -1.27 -21.36
#